data_AF-A0AAJ0BNG2-F1
#
_entry.id   AF-A0AAJ0BNG2-F1
#
_cell.length_a   1.000
_cell.length_b   1.000
_cell.length_c   1.000
_cell.angle_alpha   90.00
_cell.angle_beta   90.00
_cell.angle_gamma   90.00
#
_symmetry.space_group_name_H-M   'P 1'
#
loop_
_entity.id
_entity.type
_entity.pdbx_description
1 polymer ?
#
loop_
_entity_poly.entity_id
_entity_poly.type
_entity_poly.pdbx_seq_one_letter_code
_entity_poly.pdbx_strand_id
1 'polypeptide(L)'
;MSSIMPPDGTSAIDRQDESPFFSMPIELRNAVYEQLFEFRDQHVRSVAGIDGTQQFALTPCIAPPISDDQERVGRERFPKNDPKNPDLQPLKMRRIASSWGPHWMCEELALYPKECASGTSEGWIADAAVSRTVYPALLVCKRMYLDLVQLAGSKSDLHITDLQTLHALSITLSQPLTLFRELETASAQSKESDGSSVHDVEVRTWRSLPSRLLARFPSLRRFTIWLDHNDENNYWSVVNERAVLGPMECLKTIKPDLELVCFLPKSHPKIEDPQRHYLPTNEGCSSPCFEIRRTLRQRWRVHRSGSDPNDSLTFATDFPHILLEHYGSGSLGFAKMSLAEKEEYEMKLRRNGVDVDNWIEKNILNLRLFCWVHPNRQNPNFYSLQSCGRIV
;
A
#
# COMPACT_ATOMS: atom_id res chain seq x y z
N MET A 1 -21.70 -10.69 -14.40
CA MET A 1 -21.59 -11.55 -13.22
C MET A 1 -22.99 -11.96 -12.91
N SER A 2 -23.30 -13.23 -13.15
CA SER A 2 -24.64 -13.77 -13.00
C SER A 2 -25.01 -13.72 -11.52
N SER A 3 -26.18 -13.16 -11.21
CA SER A 3 -26.82 -13.40 -9.91
C SER A 3 -27.05 -14.90 -9.80
N ILE A 4 -26.31 -15.57 -8.93
CA ILE A 4 -26.55 -16.97 -8.55
C ILE A 4 -27.10 -16.93 -7.13
N MET A 5 -28.25 -16.27 -6.96
CA MET A 5 -29.19 -16.67 -5.92
C MET A 5 -30.26 -17.50 -6.65
N PRO A 6 -30.57 -18.72 -6.18
CA PRO A 6 -31.64 -19.50 -6.77
C PRO A 6 -32.95 -18.72 -6.63
N PRO A 7 -33.76 -18.61 -7.69
CA PRO A 7 -35.05 -17.96 -7.63
C PRO A 7 -35.97 -18.80 -6.75
N ASP A 8 -36.60 -18.14 -5.77
CA ASP A 8 -37.76 -18.58 -5.00
C ASP A 8 -37.93 -20.10 -4.83
N GLY A 9 -37.23 -20.62 -3.83
CA GLY A 9 -37.44 -21.95 -3.30
C GLY A 9 -36.55 -22.13 -2.09
N THR A 10 -37.14 -22.22 -0.90
CA THR A 10 -36.48 -22.62 0.34
C THR A 10 -36.04 -24.09 0.26
N SER A 11 -35.17 -24.45 -0.69
CA SER A 11 -34.38 -25.66 -0.55
C SER A 11 -33.48 -25.41 0.65
N ALA A 12 -33.80 -26.03 1.78
CA ALA A 12 -32.97 -25.95 2.96
C ALA A 12 -31.53 -26.28 2.55
N ILE A 13 -30.61 -25.34 2.75
CA ILE A 13 -29.18 -25.55 2.49
C ILE A 13 -28.79 -26.84 3.21
N ASP A 14 -28.33 -27.83 2.45
CA ASP A 14 -27.93 -29.12 3.00
C ASP A 14 -26.87 -28.90 4.10
N ARG A 15 -27.14 -29.45 5.28
CA ARG A 15 -26.26 -29.31 6.44
C ARG A 15 -25.09 -30.30 6.37
N GLN A 16 -25.20 -31.34 5.53
CA GLN A 16 -24.24 -32.41 5.35
C GLN A 16 -23.96 -33.16 6.67
N ASP A 17 -24.99 -33.33 7.52
CA ASP A 17 -24.84 -33.93 8.86
C ASP A 17 -24.40 -35.42 8.79
N GLU A 18 -24.60 -36.09 7.65
CA GLU A 18 -24.20 -37.49 7.41
C GLU A 18 -22.77 -37.64 6.85
N SER A 19 -22.10 -36.54 6.49
CA SER A 19 -20.76 -36.63 5.89
C SER A 19 -19.72 -37.04 6.93
N PRO A 20 -18.95 -38.12 6.69
CA PRO A 20 -17.85 -38.55 7.57
C PRO A 20 -16.78 -37.47 7.78
N PHE A 21 -16.69 -36.51 6.86
CA PHE A 21 -15.76 -35.40 7.01
C PHE A 21 -16.11 -34.52 8.21
N PHE A 22 -17.41 -34.26 8.47
CA PHE A 22 -17.83 -33.40 9.58
C PHE A 22 -17.88 -34.11 10.94
N SER A 23 -17.72 -35.43 10.97
CA SER A 23 -17.55 -36.18 12.22
C SER A 23 -16.11 -36.15 12.77
N MET A 24 -15.14 -35.75 11.95
CA MET A 24 -13.74 -35.55 12.39
C MET A 24 -13.63 -34.37 13.38
N PRO A 25 -12.66 -34.36 14.32
CA PRO A 25 -12.35 -33.19 15.14
C PRO A 25 -12.06 -31.92 14.31
N ILE A 26 -12.43 -30.74 14.84
CA ILE A 26 -12.29 -29.46 14.13
C ILE A 26 -10.83 -29.17 13.75
N GLU A 27 -9.87 -29.63 14.53
CA GLU A 27 -8.44 -29.46 14.29
C GLU A 27 -8.00 -30.17 13.00
N LEU A 28 -8.50 -31.38 12.76
CA LEU A 28 -8.21 -32.13 11.53
C LEU A 28 -8.92 -31.51 10.33
N ARG A 29 -10.16 -31.03 10.50
CA ARG A 29 -10.86 -30.31 9.43
C ARG A 29 -10.13 -29.03 9.07
N ASN A 30 -9.67 -28.27 10.06
CA ASN A 30 -8.85 -27.08 9.85
C ASN A 30 -7.54 -27.39 9.12
N ALA A 31 -6.85 -28.47 9.48
CA ALA A 31 -5.64 -28.91 8.76
C ALA A 31 -5.93 -29.26 7.29
N VAL A 32 -7.05 -29.95 7.02
CA VAL A 32 -7.48 -30.23 5.64
C VAL A 32 -7.82 -28.94 4.89
N TYR A 33 -8.57 -28.04 5.52
CA TYR A 33 -8.88 -26.74 4.94
C TYR A 33 -7.61 -25.97 4.60
N GLU A 34 -6.67 -25.83 5.55
CA GLU A 34 -5.39 -25.13 5.34
C GLU A 34 -4.54 -25.77 4.23
N GLN A 35 -4.70 -27.07 3.97
CA GLN A 35 -4.03 -27.74 2.86
C GLN A 35 -4.71 -27.45 1.51
N LEU A 36 -6.04 -27.32 1.49
CA LEU A 36 -6.83 -27.13 0.28
C LEU A 36 -6.95 -25.66 -0.15
N PHE A 37 -6.97 -24.74 0.82
CA PHE A 37 -7.25 -23.33 0.57
C PHE A 37 -6.19 -22.43 1.19
N GLU A 38 -5.96 -21.29 0.54
CA GLU A 38 -5.05 -20.28 1.01
C GLU A 38 -5.81 -19.23 1.82
N PHE A 39 -5.86 -19.40 3.15
CA PHE A 39 -6.53 -18.46 4.06
C PHE A 39 -5.69 -17.23 4.41
N ARG A 40 -4.38 -17.30 4.15
CA ARG A 40 -3.48 -16.19 4.42
C ARG A 40 -3.76 -15.07 3.42
N ASP A 41 -3.73 -13.85 3.93
CA ASP A 41 -3.79 -12.63 3.12
C ASP A 41 -5.04 -12.58 2.20
N GLN A 42 -6.25 -12.78 2.75
CA GLN A 42 -7.48 -12.60 1.97
C GLN A 42 -8.01 -11.18 2.14
N HIS A 43 -8.12 -10.44 1.04
CA HIS A 43 -8.87 -9.19 1.04
C HIS A 43 -10.35 -9.49 0.98
N VAL A 44 -11.09 -8.73 1.76
CA VAL A 44 -12.54 -8.71 1.65
C VAL A 44 -12.93 -7.32 1.22
N ARG A 45 -14.06 -7.21 0.54
CA ARG A 45 -14.56 -5.92 0.10
C ARG A 45 -16.07 -5.92 0.11
N SER A 46 -16.62 -4.76 0.39
CA SER A 46 -18.02 -4.47 0.15
C SER A 46 -18.24 -4.15 -1.32
N VAL A 47 -19.18 -4.84 -1.96
CA VAL A 47 -19.63 -4.60 -3.33
C VAL A 47 -21.14 -4.40 -3.35
N ALA A 48 -21.62 -3.50 -4.20
CA ALA A 48 -23.06 -3.40 -4.43
C ALA A 48 -23.53 -4.62 -5.24
N GLY A 49 -24.52 -5.33 -4.71
CA GLY A 49 -25.25 -6.38 -5.38
C GLY A 49 -26.08 -5.84 -6.54
N ILE A 50 -26.58 -6.73 -7.38
CA ILE A 50 -27.41 -6.38 -8.55
C ILE A 50 -28.71 -5.69 -8.12
N ASP A 51 -29.20 -6.02 -6.93
CA ASP A 51 -30.36 -5.44 -6.26
C ASP A 51 -30.03 -4.20 -5.41
N GLY A 52 -28.78 -3.72 -5.46
CA GLY A 52 -28.29 -2.62 -4.63
C GLY A 52 -27.98 -3.01 -3.18
N THR A 53 -28.18 -4.27 -2.78
CA THR A 53 -27.82 -4.74 -1.44
C THR A 53 -26.30 -4.78 -1.27
N GLN A 54 -25.80 -4.52 -0.07
CA GLN A 54 -24.37 -4.63 0.20
C GLN A 54 -23.98 -6.11 0.28
N GLN A 55 -23.12 -6.56 -0.63
CA GLN A 55 -22.55 -7.90 -0.64
C GLN A 55 -21.07 -7.86 -0.29
N PHE A 56 -20.54 -8.97 0.18
CA PHE A 56 -19.11 -9.11 0.45
C PHE A 56 -18.46 -10.02 -0.59
N ALA A 57 -17.33 -9.59 -1.13
CA ALA A 57 -16.50 -10.40 -2.01
C ALA A 57 -15.15 -10.66 -1.35
N LEU A 58 -14.69 -11.90 -1.43
CA LEU A 58 -13.34 -12.31 -1.05
C LEU A 58 -12.45 -12.32 -2.28
N THR A 59 -11.25 -11.78 -2.13
CA THR A 59 -10.21 -11.75 -3.16
C THR A 59 -8.88 -12.08 -2.52
N PRO A 60 -8.11 -13.03 -3.05
CA PRO A 60 -6.78 -13.32 -2.51
C PRO A 60 -5.87 -12.10 -2.64
N CYS A 61 -5.01 -11.88 -1.66
CA CYS A 61 -3.90 -10.95 -1.80
C CYS A 61 -2.89 -11.56 -2.77
N ILE A 62 -2.71 -10.88 -3.88
CA ILE A 62 -1.70 -11.20 -4.88
C ILE A 62 -0.58 -10.15 -4.89
N ALA A 63 -0.54 -9.29 -3.87
CA ALA A 63 0.51 -8.31 -3.73
C ALA A 63 1.83 -9.03 -3.40
N PRO A 64 2.94 -8.68 -4.07
CA PRO A 64 4.23 -9.30 -3.80
C PRO A 64 4.66 -9.00 -2.36
N PRO A 65 5.24 -9.97 -1.63
CA PRO A 65 5.71 -9.79 -0.26
C PRO A 65 6.58 -8.56 -0.15
N ILE A 66 6.27 -7.69 0.81
CA ILE A 66 7.02 -6.45 0.98
C ILE A 66 8.32 -6.80 1.68
N SER A 67 9.43 -6.64 0.95
CA SER A 67 10.78 -6.79 1.48
C SER A 67 11.44 -5.41 1.51
N ASP A 68 12.24 -5.18 2.53
CA ASP A 68 12.94 -3.90 2.73
C ASP A 68 13.98 -3.62 1.64
N ASP A 69 14.38 -4.64 0.88
CA ASP A 69 15.42 -4.55 -0.17
C ASP A 69 14.86 -4.20 -1.55
N GLN A 70 13.54 -4.20 -1.74
CA GLN A 70 12.94 -3.95 -3.05
C GLN A 70 12.67 -2.46 -3.30
N GLU A 71 13.14 -1.99 -4.45
CA GLU A 71 12.88 -0.63 -4.93
C GLU A 71 11.43 -0.46 -5.40
N ARG A 72 10.53 -0.15 -4.46
CA ARG A 72 9.10 0.09 -4.74
C ARG A 72 8.79 1.57 -4.86
N VAL A 73 9.29 2.18 -5.93
CA VAL A 73 9.09 3.62 -6.21
C VAL A 73 7.81 3.91 -7.00
N GLY A 74 7.00 2.89 -7.31
CA GLY A 74 5.81 2.95 -8.16
C GLY A 74 6.04 2.39 -9.57
N ARG A 75 7.30 2.20 -9.99
CA ARG A 75 7.63 1.64 -11.31
C ARG A 75 7.23 0.17 -11.43
N GLU A 76 7.25 -0.56 -10.33
CA GLU A 76 6.78 -1.95 -10.25
C GLU A 76 5.30 -2.10 -10.63
N ARG A 77 4.56 -0.99 -10.67
CA ARG A 77 3.16 -0.95 -11.10
C ARG A 77 3.00 -0.83 -12.61
N PHE A 78 4.06 -0.53 -13.34
CA PHE A 78 3.98 -0.40 -14.79
C PHE A 78 3.81 -1.78 -15.43
N PRO A 79 3.00 -1.89 -16.50
CA PRO A 79 2.86 -3.14 -17.21
C PRO A 79 4.21 -3.58 -17.79
N LYS A 80 4.53 -4.88 -17.65
CA LYS A 80 5.80 -5.45 -18.14
C LYS A 80 5.94 -5.37 -19.66
N ASN A 81 4.81 -5.46 -20.36
CA ASN A 81 4.74 -5.44 -21.82
C ASN A 81 4.81 -3.99 -22.30
N ASP A 82 6.02 -3.54 -22.66
CA ASP A 82 6.32 -2.22 -23.21
C ASP A 82 5.92 -1.01 -22.32
N PRO A 83 6.78 -0.61 -21.36
CA PRO A 83 6.54 0.57 -20.53
C PRO A 83 6.54 1.89 -21.31
N LYS A 84 6.87 1.90 -22.61
CA LYS A 84 6.82 3.09 -23.46
C LYS A 84 5.56 3.15 -24.33
N ASN A 85 4.76 2.09 -24.37
CA ASN A 85 3.50 2.10 -25.11
C ASN A 85 2.55 3.18 -24.52
N PRO A 86 2.17 4.20 -25.32
CA PRO A 86 1.25 5.24 -24.87
C PRO A 86 -0.17 4.71 -24.61
N ASP A 87 -0.59 3.64 -25.28
CA ASP A 87 -1.91 3.02 -25.09
C ASP A 87 -2.08 2.43 -23.69
N LEU A 88 -0.96 2.13 -23.01
CA LEU A 88 -0.94 1.62 -21.64
C LEU A 88 -0.91 2.74 -20.59
N GLN A 89 -0.95 4.02 -21.00
CA GLN A 89 -0.90 5.11 -20.05
C GLN A 89 -2.11 5.16 -19.09
N PRO A 90 -3.35 4.97 -19.54
CA PRO A 90 -4.49 4.86 -18.62
C PRO A 90 -4.30 3.76 -17.57
N LEU A 91 -3.75 2.61 -17.97
CA LEU A 91 -3.45 1.50 -17.08
C LEU A 91 -2.37 1.87 -16.04
N LYS A 92 -1.28 2.52 -16.47
CA LYS A 92 -0.22 2.99 -15.55
C LYS A 92 -0.79 3.97 -14.53
N MET A 93 -1.54 4.98 -14.99
CA MET A 93 -2.16 5.96 -14.10
C MET A 93 -3.09 5.31 -13.10
N ARG A 94 -3.94 4.37 -13.55
CA ARG A 94 -4.84 3.61 -12.68
C ARG A 94 -4.09 2.89 -11.56
N ARG A 95 -3.02 2.15 -11.89
CA ARG A 95 -2.24 1.39 -10.90
C ARG A 95 -1.43 2.30 -9.96
N ILE A 96 -0.91 3.43 -10.46
CA ILE A 96 -0.24 4.45 -9.65
C ILE A 96 -1.22 5.14 -8.70
N ALA A 97 -2.43 5.45 -9.16
CA ALA A 97 -3.49 6.07 -8.37
C ALA A 97 -4.29 5.06 -7.52
N SER A 98 -3.86 3.80 -7.46
CA SER A 98 -4.52 2.76 -6.70
C SER A 98 -4.73 3.19 -5.26
N SER A 99 -5.98 3.11 -4.80
CA SER A 99 -6.33 3.44 -3.41
C SER A 99 -5.84 2.38 -2.43
N TRP A 100 -5.47 1.19 -2.93
CA TRP A 100 -4.92 0.09 -2.15
C TRP A 100 -3.38 0.14 -2.07
N GLY A 101 -2.76 1.18 -2.67
CA GLY A 101 -1.32 1.44 -2.62
C GLY A 101 -0.48 0.25 -3.09
N PRO A 102 0.35 -0.37 -2.22
CA PRO A 102 1.17 -1.52 -2.62
C PRO A 102 0.34 -2.75 -3.02
N HIS A 103 -0.95 -2.81 -2.68
CA HIS A 103 -1.89 -3.86 -3.07
C HIS A 103 -2.69 -3.53 -4.35
N TRP A 104 -2.17 -2.67 -5.23
CA TRP A 104 -2.83 -2.28 -6.48
C TRP A 104 -3.25 -3.47 -7.35
N MET A 105 -2.49 -4.57 -7.34
CA MET A 105 -2.82 -5.80 -8.08
C MET A 105 -4.11 -6.43 -7.53
N CYS A 106 -4.29 -6.39 -6.22
CA CYS A 106 -5.48 -6.89 -5.55
C CYS A 106 -6.69 -6.01 -5.87
N GLU A 107 -6.50 -4.69 -5.97
CA GLU A 107 -7.56 -3.76 -6.42
C GLU A 107 -7.95 -4.04 -7.88
N GLU A 108 -6.96 -4.29 -8.76
CA GLU A 108 -7.26 -4.66 -10.15
C GLU A 108 -8.02 -5.98 -10.24
N LEU A 109 -7.59 -7.00 -9.50
CA LEU A 109 -8.29 -8.28 -9.45
C LEU A 109 -9.72 -8.13 -8.94
N ALA A 110 -9.91 -7.28 -7.93
CA ALA A 110 -11.22 -7.01 -7.36
C ALA A 110 -12.14 -6.26 -8.34
N LEU A 111 -11.66 -5.18 -8.95
CA LEU A 111 -12.49 -4.28 -9.74
C LEU A 111 -12.63 -4.70 -11.21
N TYR A 112 -11.61 -5.37 -11.76
CA TYR A 112 -11.51 -5.71 -13.19
C TYR A 112 -11.23 -7.20 -13.46
N PRO A 113 -11.95 -8.15 -12.83
CA PRO A 113 -11.64 -9.57 -12.94
C PRO A 113 -11.68 -10.10 -14.39
N LYS A 114 -12.50 -9.49 -15.26
CA LYS A 114 -12.56 -9.83 -16.68
C LYS A 114 -11.32 -9.39 -17.46
N GLU A 115 -10.78 -8.21 -17.18
CA GLU A 115 -9.54 -7.71 -17.80
C GLU A 115 -8.32 -8.54 -17.38
N CYS A 116 -8.34 -9.04 -16.14
CA CYS A 116 -7.34 -9.97 -15.64
C CYS A 116 -7.46 -11.34 -16.33
N ALA A 117 -8.69 -11.86 -16.48
CA ALA A 117 -8.94 -13.17 -17.10
C ALA A 117 -8.68 -13.22 -18.62
N SER A 118 -8.83 -12.09 -19.34
CA SER A 118 -8.64 -12.04 -20.79
C SER A 118 -7.17 -12.15 -21.25
N GLY A 119 -6.21 -12.27 -20.33
CA GLY A 119 -4.78 -12.43 -20.65
C GLY A 119 -4.12 -11.22 -21.30
N THR A 120 -4.88 -10.15 -21.56
CA THR A 120 -4.41 -8.86 -22.10
C THR A 120 -3.59 -8.08 -21.08
N SER A 121 -3.83 -8.33 -19.78
CA SER A 121 -3.02 -7.82 -18.68
C SER A 121 -2.42 -9.02 -17.94
N GLU A 122 -1.11 -9.23 -18.14
CA GLU A 122 -0.23 -10.16 -17.42
C GLU A 122 -0.89 -11.44 -16.86
N GLY A 123 -0.90 -12.53 -17.65
CA GLY A 123 -1.63 -13.77 -17.35
C GLY A 123 -1.37 -14.44 -15.98
N TRP A 124 -0.32 -14.06 -15.25
CA TRP A 124 -0.08 -14.55 -13.88
C TRP A 124 -1.13 -14.05 -12.87
N ILE A 125 -1.79 -12.91 -13.11
CA ILE A 125 -2.88 -12.42 -12.24
C ILE A 125 -4.08 -13.37 -12.30
N ALA A 126 -4.39 -13.91 -13.49
CA ALA A 126 -5.50 -14.84 -13.69
C ALA A 126 -5.25 -16.18 -13.00
N ASP A 127 -4.03 -16.73 -13.10
CA ASP A 127 -3.68 -18.00 -12.44
C ASP A 127 -3.74 -17.89 -10.92
N ALA A 128 -3.27 -16.77 -10.36
CA ALA A 128 -3.34 -16.49 -8.93
C ALA A 128 -4.80 -16.34 -8.43
N ALA A 129 -5.67 -15.73 -9.24
CA ALA A 129 -7.08 -15.55 -8.92
C ALA A 129 -7.90 -16.84 -8.91
N VAL A 130 -7.55 -17.80 -9.77
CA VAL A 130 -8.33 -19.03 -9.97
C VAL A 130 -7.89 -20.14 -9.01
N SER A 131 -6.63 -20.15 -8.55
CA SER A 131 -6.05 -21.38 -8.02
C SER A 131 -6.46 -21.80 -6.59
N ARG A 132 -6.84 -20.92 -5.66
CA ARG A 132 -7.02 -21.33 -4.22
C ARG A 132 -8.01 -20.50 -3.40
N THR A 133 -9.04 -19.95 -4.05
CA THR A 133 -10.01 -19.13 -3.31
C THR A 133 -10.89 -19.98 -2.40
N VAL A 134 -11.11 -19.50 -1.18
CA VAL A 134 -12.03 -20.11 -0.19
C VAL A 134 -13.50 -19.96 -0.62
N TYR A 135 -13.79 -19.04 -1.54
CA TYR A 135 -15.15 -18.65 -1.90
C TYR A 135 -16.04 -19.80 -2.38
N PRO A 136 -15.63 -20.67 -3.33
CA PRO A 136 -16.45 -21.82 -3.70
C PRO A 136 -16.76 -22.75 -2.53
N ALA A 137 -15.82 -22.91 -1.59
CA ALA A 137 -15.98 -23.76 -0.42
C ALA A 137 -16.96 -23.19 0.60
N LEU A 138 -17.06 -21.85 0.72
CA LEU A 138 -18.07 -21.18 1.54
C LEU A 138 -19.50 -21.45 1.07
N LEU A 139 -19.67 -21.81 -0.21
CA LEU A 139 -20.98 -22.06 -0.82
C LEU A 139 -21.38 -23.54 -0.83
N VAL A 140 -20.52 -24.45 -0.35
CA VAL A 140 -20.78 -25.91 -0.38
C VAL A 140 -21.91 -26.30 0.57
N CYS A 141 -21.76 -26.01 1.86
CA CYS A 141 -22.77 -26.32 2.88
C CYS A 141 -22.63 -25.41 4.10
N LYS A 142 -23.71 -25.31 4.89
CA LYS A 142 -23.74 -24.43 6.08
C LYS A 142 -22.65 -24.78 7.10
N ARG A 143 -22.30 -26.06 7.25
CA ARG A 143 -21.29 -26.50 8.22
C ARG A 143 -19.89 -26.09 7.78
N MET A 144 -19.54 -26.35 6.51
CA MET A 144 -18.27 -25.93 5.93
C MET A 144 -18.12 -24.42 5.96
N TYR A 145 -19.17 -23.67 5.66
CA TYR A 145 -19.19 -22.21 5.79
C TYR A 145 -18.77 -21.77 7.20
N LEU A 146 -19.39 -22.32 8.25
CA LEU A 146 -19.09 -21.92 9.63
C LEU A 146 -17.64 -22.23 10.02
N ASP A 147 -17.15 -23.42 9.67
CA ASP A 147 -15.76 -23.81 9.97
C ASP A 147 -14.76 -22.90 9.22
N LEU A 148 -15.00 -22.66 7.92
CA LEU A 148 -14.14 -21.83 7.06
C LEU A 148 -14.14 -20.36 7.47
N VAL A 149 -15.29 -19.79 7.86
CA VAL A 149 -15.37 -18.40 8.34
C VAL A 149 -14.61 -18.24 9.65
N GLN A 150 -14.73 -19.20 10.56
CA GLN A 150 -13.98 -19.18 11.81
C GLN A 150 -12.47 -19.28 11.56
N LEU A 151 -12.06 -20.18 10.65
CA LEU A 151 -10.66 -20.36 10.27
C LEU A 151 -10.10 -19.11 9.57
N ALA A 152 -10.80 -18.58 8.55
CA ALA A 152 -10.43 -17.37 7.83
C ALA A 152 -10.32 -16.17 8.78
N GLY A 153 -11.29 -15.97 9.67
CA GLY A 153 -11.26 -14.90 10.66
C GLY A 153 -9.99 -14.91 11.50
N SER A 154 -9.46 -16.10 11.84
CA SER A 154 -8.24 -16.23 12.65
C SER A 154 -6.92 -16.05 11.88
N LYS A 155 -6.95 -16.01 10.54
CA LYS A 155 -5.75 -16.09 9.68
C LYS A 155 -5.64 -15.00 8.60
N SER A 156 -6.73 -14.35 8.23
CA SER A 156 -6.75 -13.39 7.13
C SER A 156 -6.55 -11.95 7.63
N ASP A 157 -5.68 -11.20 6.95
CA ASP A 157 -5.58 -9.74 7.09
C ASP A 157 -6.75 -9.09 6.34
N LEU A 158 -7.70 -8.54 7.08
CA LEU A 158 -9.06 -8.34 6.61
C LEU A 158 -9.37 -6.84 6.41
N HIS A 159 -9.76 -6.44 5.20
CA HIS A 159 -10.38 -5.12 4.92
C HIS A 159 -11.90 -5.28 4.94
N ILE A 160 -12.61 -4.90 6.00
CA ILE A 160 -14.07 -5.20 6.10
C ILE A 160 -14.90 -4.08 6.74
N THR A 161 -16.18 -4.05 6.35
CA THR A 161 -17.29 -3.23 6.88
C THR A 161 -18.30 -3.96 7.79
N ASP A 162 -18.11 -5.24 8.17
CA ASP A 162 -18.76 -5.90 9.32
C ASP A 162 -17.77 -6.61 10.28
N LEU A 163 -17.82 -6.26 11.56
CA LEU A 163 -16.63 -5.90 12.35
C LEU A 163 -16.46 -6.67 13.66
N GLN A 164 -17.42 -7.46 14.14
CA GLN A 164 -17.37 -7.91 15.53
C GLN A 164 -16.33 -9.02 15.82
N THR A 165 -15.87 -9.76 14.81
CA THR A 165 -14.97 -10.93 14.95
C THR A 165 -13.60 -10.73 14.32
N LEU A 166 -13.27 -9.50 13.95
CA LEU A 166 -12.12 -9.17 13.14
C LEU A 166 -10.83 -9.32 13.97
N HIS A 167 -9.92 -10.22 13.55
CA HIS A 167 -8.66 -10.46 14.24
C HIS A 167 -7.46 -9.72 13.63
N ALA A 168 -7.52 -9.33 12.36
CA ALA A 168 -6.45 -8.57 11.72
C ALA A 168 -7.01 -7.53 10.73
N LEU A 169 -6.61 -6.27 10.86
CA LEU A 169 -7.03 -5.17 9.99
C LEU A 169 -5.79 -4.53 9.35
N SER A 170 -5.82 -4.31 8.03
CA SER A 170 -4.85 -3.46 7.33
C SER A 170 -5.55 -2.19 6.84
N ILE A 171 -4.86 -1.06 6.77
CA ILE A 171 -5.37 0.17 6.14
C ILE A 171 -4.24 0.83 5.36
N THR A 172 -4.52 1.26 4.13
CA THR A 172 -3.60 2.09 3.34
C THR A 172 -4.17 3.49 3.13
N LEU A 173 -3.41 4.51 3.53
CA LEU A 173 -3.79 5.92 3.40
C LEU A 173 -2.70 6.69 2.65
N SER A 174 -3.01 7.10 1.42
CA SER A 174 -2.25 8.14 0.70
C SER A 174 -3.12 9.40 0.66
N GLN A 175 -2.83 10.36 1.54
CA GLN A 175 -3.71 11.52 1.78
C GLN A 175 -3.02 12.85 1.43
N PRO A 176 -3.77 13.95 1.25
CA PRO A 176 -3.18 15.28 1.13
C PRO A 176 -2.26 15.62 2.31
N LEU A 177 -1.13 16.30 2.03
CA LEU A 177 -0.22 16.75 3.10
C LEU A 177 -0.92 17.70 4.10
N THR A 178 -1.92 18.45 3.64
CA THR A 178 -2.75 19.33 4.47
C THR A 178 -3.42 18.57 5.61
N LEU A 179 -3.93 17.36 5.36
CA LEU A 179 -4.54 16.52 6.40
C LEU A 179 -3.56 16.23 7.53
N PHE A 180 -2.32 15.86 7.21
CA PHE A 180 -1.30 15.54 8.23
C PHE A 180 -0.91 16.77 9.07
N ARG A 181 -0.87 17.96 8.46
CA ARG A 181 -0.63 19.22 9.18
C ARG A 181 -1.80 19.59 10.10
N GLU A 182 -3.03 19.33 9.67
CA GLU A 182 -4.22 19.51 10.50
C GLU A 182 -4.22 18.54 11.68
N LEU A 183 -3.83 17.27 11.47
CA LEU A 183 -3.64 16.29 12.54
C LEU A 183 -2.58 16.73 13.56
N GLU A 184 -1.43 17.25 13.10
CA GLU A 184 -0.39 17.80 13.96
C GLU A 184 -0.92 18.96 14.82
N THR A 185 -1.61 19.91 14.18
CA THR A 185 -2.21 21.07 14.86
C THR A 185 -3.24 20.64 15.90
N ALA A 186 -4.12 19.70 15.53
CA ALA A 186 -5.14 19.16 16.41
C ALA A 186 -4.54 18.41 17.61
N SER A 187 -3.39 17.75 17.43
CA SER A 187 -2.67 17.09 18.53
C SER A 187 -2.07 18.07 19.54
N ALA A 188 -1.63 19.26 19.09
CA ALA A 188 -1.09 20.30 19.97
C ALA A 188 -2.19 21.06 20.74
N GLN A 189 -3.40 21.14 20.17
CA GLN A 189 -4.52 21.86 20.77
C GLN A 189 -5.31 20.93 21.70
N SER A 190 -5.27 21.23 23.00
CA SER A 190 -6.05 20.52 24.03
C SER A 190 -7.51 20.97 24.12
N LYS A 191 -7.92 21.99 23.35
CA LYS A 191 -9.29 22.54 23.32
C LYS A 191 -9.77 22.60 21.88
N GLU A 192 -11.02 22.20 21.67
CA GLU A 192 -11.73 22.32 20.39
C GLU A 192 -11.73 23.78 19.95
N SER A 193 -10.86 24.14 19.01
CA SER A 193 -10.97 25.43 18.33
C SER A 193 -12.10 25.34 17.30
N ASP A 194 -12.99 26.32 17.31
CA ASP A 194 -14.20 26.42 16.47
C ASP A 194 -13.90 26.76 14.98
N GLY A 195 -12.70 26.41 14.51
CA GLY A 195 -12.29 26.60 13.13
C GLY A 195 -12.72 25.42 12.27
N SER A 196 -13.71 25.61 11.41
CA SER A 196 -14.10 24.64 10.39
C SER A 196 -12.94 24.45 9.39
N SER A 197 -12.18 23.36 9.52
CA SER A 197 -11.17 22.96 8.54
C SER A 197 -11.80 22.09 7.45
N VAL A 198 -11.15 22.02 6.28
CA VAL A 198 -11.63 21.22 5.15
C VAL A 198 -11.64 19.72 5.49
N HIS A 199 -10.76 19.28 6.38
CA HIS A 199 -10.63 17.88 6.78
C HIS A 199 -11.06 17.58 8.23
N ASP A 200 -11.91 18.43 8.80
CA ASP A 200 -12.32 18.34 10.21
C ASP A 200 -13.00 16.99 10.54
N VAL A 201 -13.77 16.43 9.60
CA VAL A 201 -14.39 15.10 9.77
C VAL A 201 -13.32 14.00 9.80
N GLU A 202 -12.34 14.04 8.89
CA GLU A 202 -11.25 13.07 8.79
C GLU A 202 -10.34 13.14 10.02
N VAL A 203 -9.99 14.35 10.47
CA VAL A 203 -9.20 14.59 11.67
C VAL A 203 -9.89 14.01 12.91
N ARG A 204 -11.18 14.31 13.11
CA ARG A 204 -11.96 13.72 14.23
C ARG A 204 -12.05 12.20 14.12
N THR A 205 -12.25 11.68 12.91
CA THR A 205 -12.32 10.24 12.67
C THR A 205 -11.02 9.55 13.04
N TRP A 206 -9.88 10.13 12.65
CA TRP A 206 -8.56 9.62 12.98
C TRP A 206 -8.26 9.67 14.48
N ARG A 207 -8.58 10.78 15.16
CA ARG A 207 -8.36 10.90 16.62
C ARG A 207 -9.21 9.93 17.42
N SER A 208 -10.44 9.67 16.96
CA SER A 208 -11.35 8.70 17.58
C SER A 208 -11.13 7.26 17.10
N LEU A 209 -10.13 7.02 16.24
CA LEU A 209 -9.84 5.70 15.70
C LEU A 209 -9.64 4.63 16.80
N PRO A 210 -8.93 4.88 17.92
CA PRO A 210 -8.74 3.85 18.94
C PRO A 210 -10.05 3.39 19.58
N SER A 211 -10.90 4.32 20.00
CA SER A 211 -12.18 3.99 20.63
C SER A 211 -13.15 3.35 19.64
N ARG A 212 -13.21 3.84 18.40
CA ARG A 212 -14.04 3.26 17.34
C ARG A 212 -13.57 1.86 16.95
N LEU A 213 -12.26 1.65 16.83
CA LEU A 213 -11.69 0.35 16.52
C LEU A 213 -12.06 -0.64 17.63
N LEU A 214 -11.72 -0.33 18.88
CA LEU A 214 -11.94 -1.27 19.98
C LEU A 214 -13.42 -1.55 20.26
N ALA A 215 -14.30 -0.57 20.07
CA ALA A 215 -15.74 -0.76 20.20
C ALA A 215 -16.31 -1.68 19.11
N ARG A 216 -15.77 -1.59 17.89
CA ARG A 216 -16.24 -2.36 16.74
C ARG A 216 -15.57 -3.73 16.63
N PHE A 217 -14.31 -3.82 17.05
CA PHE A 217 -13.40 -4.96 16.87
C PHE A 217 -12.77 -5.37 18.21
N PRO A 218 -13.56 -5.84 19.19
CA PRO A 218 -13.02 -6.23 20.49
C PRO A 218 -11.99 -7.37 20.38
N SER A 219 -12.10 -8.18 19.33
CA SER A 219 -11.25 -9.34 19.05
C SER A 219 -10.01 -9.03 18.20
N LEU A 220 -9.75 -7.76 17.85
CA LEU A 220 -8.65 -7.37 16.97
C LEU A 220 -7.30 -7.73 17.60
N ARG A 221 -6.52 -8.56 16.93
CA ARG A 221 -5.18 -9.02 17.38
C ARG A 221 -4.05 -8.39 16.58
N ARG A 222 -4.31 -7.98 15.34
CA ARG A 222 -3.36 -7.30 14.48
C ARG A 222 -3.97 -6.06 13.83
N PHE A 223 -3.21 -4.97 13.80
CA PHE A 223 -3.56 -3.78 13.07
C PHE A 223 -2.33 -3.26 12.31
N THR A 224 -2.43 -3.24 10.99
CA THR A 224 -1.38 -2.75 10.10
C THR A 224 -1.84 -1.47 9.44
N ILE A 225 -1.00 -0.44 9.41
CA ILE A 225 -1.33 0.81 8.74
C ILE A 225 -0.20 1.32 7.86
N TRP A 226 -0.55 1.73 6.65
CA TRP A 226 0.34 2.37 5.69
C TRP A 226 -0.05 3.83 5.57
N LEU A 227 0.90 4.74 5.83
CA LEU A 227 0.70 6.17 5.70
C LEU A 227 1.65 6.75 4.66
N ASP A 228 1.14 7.52 3.72
CA ASP A 228 1.92 8.37 2.82
C ASP A 228 1.12 9.65 2.51
N HIS A 229 1.78 10.66 1.94
CA HIS A 229 1.11 11.82 1.40
C HIS A 229 1.40 12.03 -0.09
N ASN A 230 0.39 12.55 -0.80
CA ASN A 230 0.41 12.72 -2.25
C ASN A 230 1.05 14.04 -2.73
N ASP A 231 1.54 14.90 -1.83
CA ASP A 231 2.24 16.15 -2.19
C ASP A 231 3.60 15.90 -2.87
N GLU A 232 3.71 16.33 -4.13
CA GLU A 232 4.85 16.08 -5.03
C GLU A 232 6.13 16.83 -4.65
N ASN A 233 6.01 17.94 -3.91
CA ASN A 233 7.09 18.89 -3.67
C ASN A 233 7.71 18.75 -2.27
N ASN A 234 7.15 17.90 -1.43
CA ASN A 234 7.58 17.73 -0.04
C ASN A 234 8.00 16.29 0.23
N TYR A 235 9.03 16.13 1.05
CA TYR A 235 9.46 14.83 1.60
C TYR A 235 8.54 14.39 2.73
N TRP A 236 8.52 13.09 3.02
CA TRP A 236 7.77 12.57 4.18
C TRP A 236 8.20 13.23 5.51
N SER A 237 9.47 13.56 5.68
CA SER A 237 10.00 14.18 6.92
C SER A 237 9.47 15.57 7.27
N VAL A 238 8.58 16.14 6.46
CA VAL A 238 7.84 17.34 6.90
C VAL A 238 6.71 16.99 7.88
N VAL A 239 6.28 15.72 7.89
CA VAL A 239 5.20 15.19 8.73
C VAL A 239 5.69 14.90 10.14
N ASN A 240 4.96 15.40 11.14
CA ASN A 240 5.18 15.02 12.53
C ASN A 240 4.54 13.66 12.84
N GLU A 241 5.32 12.61 12.64
CA GLU A 241 4.90 11.22 12.85
C GLU A 241 4.40 10.98 14.26
N ARG A 242 5.02 11.60 15.27
CA ARG A 242 4.61 11.44 16.67
C ARG A 242 3.21 11.99 16.92
N ALA A 243 2.91 13.17 16.37
CA ALA A 243 1.57 13.75 16.46
C ALA A 243 0.54 12.93 15.68
N VAL A 244 0.87 12.51 14.46
CA VAL A 244 -0.02 11.73 13.59
C VAL A 244 -0.31 10.34 14.17
N LEU A 245 0.70 9.68 14.76
CA LEU A 245 0.58 8.34 15.34
C LEU A 245 0.21 8.34 16.82
N GLY A 246 -0.04 9.49 17.45
CA GLY A 246 -0.51 9.57 18.84
C GLY A 246 -1.75 8.69 19.12
N PRO A 247 -2.77 8.61 18.23
CA PRO A 247 -3.87 7.67 18.39
C PRO A 247 -3.41 6.20 18.43
N MET A 248 -2.34 5.84 17.72
CA MET A 248 -1.81 4.48 17.69
C MET A 248 -1.10 4.12 19.01
N GLU A 249 -0.38 5.08 19.62
CA GLU A 249 0.15 4.93 20.97
C GLU A 249 -0.97 4.69 22.00
N CYS A 250 -2.06 5.46 21.89
CA CYS A 250 -3.24 5.30 22.73
C CYS A 250 -3.88 3.92 22.55
N LEU A 251 -4.07 3.48 21.30
CA LEU A 251 -4.62 2.17 20.98
C LEU A 251 -3.78 1.04 21.59
N LYS A 252 -2.46 1.11 21.45
CA LYS A 252 -1.53 0.12 22.00
C LYS A 252 -1.47 0.14 23.53
N THR A 253 -1.67 1.30 24.13
CA THR A 253 -1.80 1.44 25.59
C THR A 253 -3.07 0.78 26.10
N ILE A 254 -4.20 0.98 25.41
CA ILE A 254 -5.49 0.36 25.78
C ILE A 254 -5.48 -1.15 25.52
N LYS A 255 -4.82 -1.58 24.44
CA LYS A 255 -4.76 -2.99 24.02
C LYS A 255 -3.31 -3.46 23.80
N PRO A 256 -2.56 -3.78 24.88
CA PRO A 256 -1.15 -4.13 24.78
C PRO A 256 -0.86 -5.39 23.95
N ASP A 257 -1.81 -6.32 23.88
CA ASP A 257 -1.70 -7.57 23.11
C ASP A 257 -1.92 -7.39 21.60
N LEU A 258 -2.37 -6.21 21.15
CA LEU A 258 -2.56 -5.90 19.73
C LEU A 258 -1.21 -5.78 19.02
N GLU A 259 -0.93 -6.68 18.07
CA GLU A 259 0.17 -6.53 17.11
C GLU A 259 -0.09 -5.30 16.23
N LEU A 260 0.65 -4.22 16.44
CA LEU A 260 0.47 -2.97 15.72
C LEU A 260 1.72 -2.68 14.89
N VAL A 261 1.55 -2.56 13.57
CA VAL A 261 2.63 -2.30 12.61
C VAL A 261 2.30 -1.09 11.76
N CYS A 262 3.15 -0.07 11.80
CA CYS A 262 3.02 1.16 11.03
C CYS A 262 4.08 1.19 9.94
N PHE A 263 3.66 1.17 8.68
CA PHE A 263 4.52 1.38 7.52
C PHE A 263 4.54 2.87 7.16
N LEU A 264 5.72 3.46 7.29
CA LEU A 264 5.98 4.87 6.98
C LEU A 264 7.07 4.99 5.90
N PRO A 265 7.03 6.03 5.06
CA PRO A 265 8.13 6.33 4.18
C PRO A 265 9.44 6.56 4.95
N LYS A 266 10.56 6.28 4.29
CA LYS A 266 11.90 6.59 4.82
C LYS A 266 12.03 8.10 5.04
N SER A 267 12.53 8.47 6.21
CA SER A 267 12.77 9.86 6.56
C SER A 267 13.97 10.41 5.80
N HIS A 268 13.85 11.65 5.34
CA HIS A 268 14.92 12.39 4.71
C HIS A 268 15.93 12.88 5.76
N PRO A 269 17.23 12.49 5.69
CA PRO A 269 18.21 12.79 6.74
C PRO A 269 18.47 14.29 6.99
N LYS A 270 18.24 15.17 5.99
CA LYS A 270 18.38 16.64 6.19
C LYS A 270 17.31 17.25 7.10
N ILE A 271 16.16 16.59 7.28
CA ILE A 271 14.96 17.16 7.92
C ILE A 271 14.46 16.27 9.06
N GLU A 272 15.19 15.20 9.38
CA GLU A 272 14.83 14.35 10.49
C GLU A 272 14.98 15.11 11.82
N ASP A 273 14.05 14.82 12.73
CA ASP A 273 13.95 15.47 14.03
C ASP A 273 13.46 14.41 15.01
N PRO A 274 14.28 13.99 16.00
CA PRO A 274 13.89 13.00 17.01
C PRO A 274 12.61 13.35 17.77
N GLN A 275 12.28 14.64 17.90
CA GLN A 275 11.06 15.12 18.57
C GLN A 275 9.81 15.03 17.70
N ARG A 276 9.96 14.88 16.37
CA ARG A 276 8.82 14.76 15.43
C ARG A 276 8.72 13.38 14.80
N HIS A 277 9.84 12.66 14.72
CA HIS A 277 9.97 11.40 13.99
C HIS A 277 10.41 10.25 14.88
N TYR A 278 10.01 9.05 14.51
CA TYR A 278 10.50 7.81 15.12
C TYR A 278 11.74 7.32 14.37
N LEU A 279 12.92 7.72 14.84
CA LEU A 279 14.19 7.34 14.24
C LEU A 279 14.71 6.02 14.84
N PRO A 280 15.45 5.20 14.07
CA PRO A 280 16.15 4.04 14.60
C PRO A 280 17.17 4.50 15.65
N THR A 281 16.79 4.41 16.92
CA THR A 281 17.61 4.52 18.15
C THR A 281 18.96 5.23 17.99
N ASN A 282 18.97 6.52 18.30
CA ASN A 282 20.09 7.13 19.02
C ASN A 282 19.55 7.56 20.40
N GLU A 283 20.35 7.27 21.42
CA GLU A 283 20.06 7.38 22.84
C GLU A 283 19.30 8.66 23.21
N GLY A 284 18.10 8.53 23.79
CA GLY A 284 17.38 9.64 24.43
C GLY A 284 15.91 9.83 24.08
N CYS A 285 15.37 9.17 23.05
CA CYS A 285 13.95 9.28 22.69
C CYS A 285 13.19 7.97 22.93
N SER A 286 12.03 8.04 23.58
CA SER A 286 11.17 6.87 23.81
C SER A 286 10.80 6.22 22.47
N SER A 287 11.20 4.96 22.32
CA SER A 287 10.77 4.12 21.21
C SER A 287 9.24 3.95 21.25
N PRO A 288 8.58 3.85 20.09
CA PRO A 288 7.14 3.58 20.06
C PRO A 288 6.85 2.23 20.72
N CYS A 289 5.67 2.09 21.31
CA CYS A 289 5.20 0.82 21.86
C CYS A 289 4.72 -0.18 20.77
N PHE A 290 4.94 0.16 19.51
CA PHE A 290 4.54 -0.60 18.32
C PHE A 290 5.65 -0.61 17.28
N GLU A 291 5.52 -1.49 16.28
CA GLU A 291 6.53 -1.65 15.24
C GLU A 291 6.39 -0.57 14.17
N ILE A 292 7.49 0.06 13.78
CA ILE A 292 7.55 0.96 12.61
C ILE A 292 8.44 0.32 11.56
N ARG A 293 7.87 0.12 10.37
CA ARG A 293 8.59 -0.34 9.18
C ARG A 293 8.76 0.81 8.21
N ARG A 294 9.97 0.98 7.71
CA ARG A 294 10.34 2.10 6.83
C ARG A 294 10.46 1.63 5.40
N THR A 295 9.60 2.13 4.52
CA THR A 295 9.61 1.77 3.10
C THR A 295 9.99 2.95 2.21
N LEU A 296 10.40 2.68 0.98
CA LEU A 296 10.51 3.75 0.00
C LEU A 296 9.13 4.37 -0.24
N ARG A 297 9.13 5.70 -0.35
CA ARG A 297 7.94 6.43 -0.74
C ARG A 297 7.60 6.15 -2.20
N GLN A 298 6.31 6.17 -2.52
CA GLN A 298 5.87 6.15 -3.91
C GLN A 298 6.28 7.47 -4.59
N ARG A 299 7.15 7.36 -5.60
CA ARG A 299 7.71 8.50 -6.35
C ARG A 299 6.92 8.80 -7.60
N TRP A 300 6.38 7.77 -8.26
CA TRP A 300 5.48 7.96 -9.39
C TRP A 300 4.09 8.37 -8.93
N ARG A 301 3.55 9.45 -9.51
CA ARG A 301 2.27 10.05 -9.11
C ARG A 301 1.45 10.40 -10.32
N VAL A 302 0.13 10.36 -10.16
CA VAL A 302 -0.79 10.90 -11.15
C VAL A 302 -1.02 12.37 -10.84
N HIS A 303 -0.55 13.23 -11.72
CA HIS A 303 -0.88 14.63 -11.72
C HIS A 303 -2.19 14.84 -12.47
N ARG A 304 -3.25 15.13 -11.71
CA ARG A 304 -4.57 15.49 -12.25
C ARG A 304 -4.66 17.00 -12.31
N SER A 305 -4.39 17.57 -13.47
CA SER A 305 -4.60 19.00 -13.69
C SER A 305 -6.10 19.22 -13.84
N GLY A 306 -6.74 19.90 -12.88
CA GLY A 306 -8.19 20.13 -12.90
C GLY A 306 -8.71 20.89 -14.13
N SER A 307 -7.82 21.43 -14.96
CA SER A 307 -8.11 22.17 -16.18
C SER A 307 -7.55 21.54 -17.47
N ASP A 308 -6.61 20.59 -17.38
CA ASP A 308 -6.02 19.93 -18.55
C ASP A 308 -6.65 18.53 -18.70
N PRO A 309 -7.23 18.18 -19.86
CA PRO A 309 -7.73 16.82 -20.09
C PRO A 309 -6.64 15.73 -20.02
N ASN A 310 -5.35 16.10 -20.04
CA ASN A 310 -4.26 15.15 -19.95
C ASN A 310 -3.73 15.00 -18.52
N ASP A 311 -4.27 14.01 -17.82
CA ASP A 311 -3.60 13.43 -16.65
C ASP A 311 -2.18 12.99 -17.07
N SER A 312 -1.19 13.31 -16.24
CA SER A 312 0.21 12.96 -16.51
C SER A 312 0.82 12.21 -15.33
N LEU A 313 1.86 11.43 -15.62
CA LEU A 313 2.66 10.79 -14.58
C LEU A 313 3.85 11.68 -14.25
N THR A 314 3.94 12.12 -13.00
CA THR A 314 5.10 12.86 -12.49
C THR A 314 5.95 11.95 -11.59
N PHE A 315 7.25 12.21 -11.55
CA PHE A 315 8.18 11.54 -10.67
C PHE A 315 8.65 12.53 -9.60
N ALA A 316 8.21 12.32 -8.36
CA ALA A 316 8.65 13.07 -7.20
C ALA A 316 9.94 12.46 -6.64
N THR A 317 10.99 13.25 -6.54
CA THR A 317 12.24 12.84 -5.88
C THR A 317 12.05 12.73 -4.37
N ASP A 318 12.62 11.68 -3.77
CA ASP A 318 12.66 11.50 -2.32
C ASP A 318 13.96 10.80 -1.91
N PHE A 319 14.22 10.66 -0.61
CA PHE A 319 15.33 9.90 -0.08
C PHE A 319 15.18 8.39 -0.37
N PRO A 320 16.27 7.70 -0.74
CA PRO A 320 17.54 8.25 -1.21
C PRO A 320 17.40 8.82 -2.64
N HIS A 321 17.88 10.03 -2.86
CA HIS A 321 17.89 10.70 -4.15
C HIS A 321 18.72 9.94 -5.19
N ILE A 322 19.76 9.21 -4.79
CA ILE A 322 20.61 8.46 -5.73
C ILE A 322 19.88 7.33 -6.49
N LEU A 323 18.65 6.97 -6.07
CA LEU A 323 17.73 6.08 -6.82
C LEU A 323 17.13 6.68 -8.09
N LEU A 324 17.63 7.83 -8.55
CA LEU A 324 17.28 8.48 -9.81
C LEU A 324 17.75 7.67 -11.05
N GLU A 325 17.53 6.36 -11.06
CA GLU A 325 17.82 5.45 -12.18
C GLU A 325 17.09 5.84 -13.47
N HIS A 326 15.98 6.59 -13.36
CA HIS A 326 15.25 7.13 -14.52
C HIS A 326 16.06 8.07 -15.42
N TYR A 327 17.21 8.56 -14.94
CA TYR A 327 18.12 9.37 -15.77
C TYR A 327 19.32 8.59 -16.31
N GLY A 328 19.26 7.25 -16.32
CA GLY A 328 20.33 6.41 -16.86
C GLY A 328 21.55 6.30 -15.94
N SER A 329 21.32 6.32 -14.63
CA SER A 329 22.36 6.22 -13.59
C SER A 329 23.07 4.86 -13.51
N GLY A 330 22.72 3.89 -14.37
CA GLY A 330 23.51 2.67 -14.55
C GLY A 330 25.00 2.93 -14.82
N SER A 331 25.35 4.15 -15.23
CA SER A 331 26.72 4.63 -15.41
C SER A 331 27.47 4.97 -14.11
N LEU A 332 26.79 5.26 -12.99
CA LEU A 332 27.41 5.68 -11.71
C LEU A 332 27.75 4.51 -10.78
N GLY A 333 27.60 3.27 -11.23
CA GLY A 333 27.90 2.07 -10.42
C GLY A 333 26.86 1.73 -9.35
N PHE A 334 25.87 2.61 -9.11
CA PHE A 334 24.82 2.38 -8.10
C PHE A 334 23.90 1.20 -8.42
N ALA A 335 23.75 0.82 -9.69
CA ALA A 335 22.88 -0.29 -10.09
C ALA A 335 23.25 -1.64 -9.44
N LYS A 336 24.48 -1.79 -8.95
CA LYS A 336 24.94 -3.00 -8.25
C LYS A 336 24.79 -2.93 -6.74
N MET A 337 24.50 -1.75 -6.19
CA MET A 337 24.30 -1.55 -4.76
C MET A 337 22.87 -1.95 -4.39
N SER A 338 22.75 -2.68 -3.30
CA SER A 338 21.48 -2.87 -2.59
C SER A 338 20.88 -1.53 -2.16
N LEU A 339 19.59 -1.54 -1.85
CA LEU A 339 18.91 -0.33 -1.37
C LEU A 339 19.55 0.22 -0.09
N ALA A 340 19.88 -0.66 0.86
CA ALA A 340 20.55 -0.27 2.10
C ALA A 340 21.93 0.38 1.86
N GLU A 341 22.73 -0.17 0.93
CA GLU A 341 24.00 0.43 0.55
C GLU A 341 23.82 1.80 -0.11
N LYS A 342 22.78 1.96 -0.95
CA LYS A 342 22.45 3.25 -1.56
C LYS A 342 22.10 4.30 -0.49
N GLU A 343 21.33 3.90 0.51
CA GLU A 343 20.96 4.76 1.63
C GLU A 343 22.15 5.17 2.47
N GLU A 344 22.99 4.22 2.88
CA GLU A 344 24.20 4.51 3.66
C GLU A 344 25.17 5.39 2.88
N TYR A 345 25.32 5.16 1.57
CA TYR A 345 26.17 6.00 0.73
C TYR A 345 25.66 7.43 0.65
N GLU A 346 24.36 7.63 0.42
CA GLU A 346 23.77 8.97 0.42
C GLU A 346 23.87 9.64 1.79
N MET A 347 23.61 8.91 2.88
CA MET A 347 23.79 9.42 4.25
C MET A 347 25.24 9.85 4.50
N LYS A 348 26.22 9.06 4.07
CA LYS A 348 27.65 9.39 4.18
C LYS A 348 28.02 10.64 3.41
N LEU A 349 27.53 10.79 2.17
CA LEU A 349 27.73 12.02 1.40
C LEU A 349 27.19 13.23 2.14
N ARG A 350 25.96 13.14 2.66
CA ARG A 350 25.33 14.24 3.41
C ARG A 350 26.08 14.55 4.71
N ARG A 351 26.54 13.54 5.46
CA ARG A 351 27.40 13.72 6.67
C ARG A 351 28.71 14.46 6.35
N ASN A 352 29.25 14.25 5.16
CA ASN A 352 30.44 14.96 4.68
C ASN A 352 30.15 16.36 4.13
N GLY A 353 28.92 16.88 4.31
CA GLY A 353 28.51 18.20 3.83
C GLY A 353 28.26 18.26 2.33
N VAL A 354 28.18 17.12 1.63
CA VAL A 354 27.87 17.09 0.20
C VAL A 354 26.39 17.35 0.02
N ASP A 355 26.07 18.38 -0.77
CA ASP A 355 24.71 18.58 -1.25
C ASP A 355 24.39 17.57 -2.35
N VAL A 356 23.88 16.40 -1.93
CA VAL A 356 23.61 15.27 -2.81
C VAL A 356 22.66 15.65 -3.95
N ASP A 357 21.72 16.55 -3.70
CA ASP A 357 20.69 16.92 -4.68
C ASP A 357 21.36 17.67 -5.85
N ASN A 358 22.15 18.70 -5.54
CA ASN A 358 22.99 19.42 -6.49
C ASN A 358 24.09 18.54 -7.12
N TRP A 359 24.68 17.62 -6.33
CA TRP A 359 25.67 16.67 -6.84
C TRP A 359 25.08 15.76 -7.91
N ILE A 360 23.88 15.20 -7.67
CA ILE A 360 23.17 14.36 -8.64
C ILE A 360 22.84 15.17 -9.90
N GLU A 361 22.28 16.37 -9.76
CA GLU A 361 21.95 17.22 -10.91
C GLU A 361 23.17 17.50 -11.79
N LYS A 362 24.29 17.89 -11.18
CA LYS A 362 25.56 18.13 -11.91
C LYS A 362 26.08 16.88 -12.60
N ASN A 363 26.04 15.73 -11.94
CA ASN A 363 26.52 14.49 -12.52
C ASN A 363 25.60 13.95 -13.63
N ILE A 364 24.28 14.10 -13.48
CA ILE A 364 23.31 13.76 -14.54
C ILE A 364 23.53 14.65 -15.77
N LEU A 365 23.72 15.97 -15.58
CA LEU A 365 24.01 16.89 -16.67
C LEU A 365 25.31 16.51 -17.40
N ASN A 366 26.36 16.15 -16.67
CA ASN A 366 27.62 15.71 -17.25
C ASN A 366 27.47 14.41 -18.07
N LEU A 367 26.68 13.44 -17.58
CA LEU A 367 26.39 12.22 -18.33
C LEU A 367 25.61 12.49 -19.61
N ARG A 368 24.62 13.40 -19.57
CA ARG A 368 23.86 13.81 -20.76
C ARG A 368 24.76 14.50 -21.80
N LEU A 369 25.64 15.39 -21.36
CA LEU A 369 26.63 16.06 -22.22
C LEU A 369 27.59 15.06 -22.86
N PHE A 370 28.08 14.08 -22.10
CA PHE A 370 28.98 13.05 -22.61
C PHE A 370 28.32 12.18 -23.71
N CYS A 371 27.07 11.76 -23.50
CA CYS A 371 26.30 11.03 -24.51
C CYS A 371 26.00 11.86 -25.77
N TRP A 372 25.85 13.18 -25.63
CA TRP A 372 25.63 14.09 -26.76
C TRP A 372 26.89 14.31 -27.60
N VAL A 373 28.06 14.41 -26.96
CA VAL A 373 29.36 14.61 -27.65
C VAL A 373 29.87 13.33 -28.33
N HIS A 374 29.45 12.15 -27.86
CA HIS A 374 29.86 10.85 -28.41
C HIS A 374 28.67 9.99 -28.87
N PRO A 375 27.94 10.41 -29.92
CA PRO A 375 26.72 9.73 -30.37
C PRO A 375 26.95 8.29 -30.87
N ASN A 376 28.17 7.92 -31.24
CA ASN A 376 28.52 6.55 -31.65
C ASN A 376 28.76 5.59 -30.47
N ARG A 377 28.67 6.06 -29.22
CA ARG A 377 28.68 5.22 -27.99
C ARG A 377 27.30 5.22 -27.33
N GLN A 378 26.24 5.14 -28.13
CA GLN A 378 24.88 5.05 -27.62
C GLN A 378 24.71 3.79 -26.77
N ASN A 379 24.54 4.00 -25.46
CA ASN A 379 23.98 2.99 -24.58
C ASN A 379 22.50 2.83 -25.00
N PRO A 380 22.06 1.62 -25.41
CA PRO A 380 20.71 1.41 -25.96
C PRO A 380 19.57 1.81 -25.00
N ASN A 381 19.87 2.09 -23.73
CA ASN A 381 18.92 2.56 -22.74
C ASN A 381 18.67 4.09 -22.74
N PHE A 382 19.39 4.87 -23.54
CA PHE A 382 19.23 6.34 -23.62
C PHE A 382 18.59 6.77 -24.95
N TYR A 383 17.26 6.75 -25.03
CA TYR A 383 16.54 7.48 -26.08
C TYR A 383 15.27 8.17 -25.57
N SER A 384 15.24 9.48 -25.85
CA SER A 384 14.13 10.43 -26.01
C SER A 384 13.18 10.72 -24.83
N LEU A 385 13.46 11.84 -24.15
CA LEU A 385 12.45 12.75 -23.59
C LEU A 385 12.60 14.09 -24.33
N GLN A 386 12.07 14.19 -25.55
CA GLN A 386 11.89 15.47 -26.25
C GLN A 386 10.49 16.01 -25.96
N SER A 387 10.25 16.51 -24.74
CA SER A 387 9.09 17.36 -24.46
C SER A 387 9.18 17.95 -23.04
N CYS A 388 10.02 18.98 -22.88
CA CYS A 388 9.75 20.17 -22.06
C CYS A 388 11.03 21.01 -21.96
N GLY A 389 10.94 22.27 -22.41
CA GLY A 389 11.99 23.28 -22.24
C GLY A 389 12.59 23.77 -23.56
N ARG A 390 11.87 24.66 -24.26
CA ARG A 390 12.54 25.69 -25.05
C ARG A 390 13.20 26.63 -24.04
N ILE A 391 14.52 26.64 -23.99
CA ILE A 391 15.29 27.74 -23.41
C ILE A 391 15.58 28.68 -24.58
N VAL A 392 15.21 29.95 -24.42
CA VAL A 392 15.49 31.05 -25.37
C VAL A 392 16.98 31.37 -25.38
#